data_AF-A0A7J9K517-F1
#
_entry.id   AF-A0A7J9K517-F1
#
_cell.length_a   1.000
_cell.length_b   1.000
_cell.length_c   1.000
_cell.angle_alpha   90.00
_cell.angle_beta   90.00
_cell.angle_gamma   90.00
#
_symmetry.space_group_name_H-M   'P 1'
#
loop_
_entity.id
_entity.type
_entity.pdbx_description
1 polymer ?
#
loop_
_entity_poly.entity_id
_entity_poly.type
_entity_poly.pdbx_seq_one_letter_code
_entity_poly.pdbx_strand_id
1 'polypeptide(L)'
;MDIFRLFIISLMPVLKVLLVIIAGLILATQRFDLLGCDARRHLNNMVFYVFYPALIGCSLADTMTLEGLADLWFLPVNVLITCVIGSILGWILVIVTKPPRHLWGLVISCTSAANLGNMLLIILPALCEEKNNPFGEVASTCSANGKAYASLSLA
;
A
#
# COMPACT_ATOMS: atom_id res chain seq x y z
N MET A 1 -2.12 24.96 11.34
CA MET A 1 -1.95 23.95 10.29
C MET A 1 -3.28 23.77 9.59
N ASP A 2 -3.39 24.23 8.35
CA ASP A 2 -4.66 24.27 7.64
C ASP A 2 -5.12 22.87 7.24
N ILE A 3 -6.23 22.41 7.82
CA ILE A 3 -6.86 21.11 7.53
C ILE A 3 -7.10 20.93 6.02
N PHE A 4 -7.42 22.03 5.32
CA PHE A 4 -7.56 22.07 3.86
C PHE A 4 -6.28 21.69 3.11
N ARG A 5 -5.12 22.13 3.61
CA ARG A 5 -3.82 21.84 2.99
C ARG A 5 -3.49 20.36 3.17
N LEU A 6 -3.69 19.82 4.37
CA LEU A 6 -3.54 18.38 4.65
C LEU A 6 -4.48 17.54 3.78
N PHE A 7 -5.74 17.97 3.62
CA PHE A 7 -6.71 17.28 2.76
C PHE A 7 -6.25 17.21 1.29
N ILE A 8 -5.78 18.32 0.72
CA ILE A 8 -5.24 18.37 -0.65
C ILE A 8 -4.01 17.47 -0.81
N ILE A 9 -3.10 17.50 0.18
CA ILE A 9 -1.88 16.67 0.18
C ILE A 9 -2.24 15.19 0.19
N SER A 10 -3.21 14.77 1.03
CA SER A 10 -3.66 13.39 1.08
C SER A 10 -4.47 12.97 -0.15
N LEU A 11 -5.20 13.89 -0.80
CA LEU A 11 -6.04 13.60 -1.97
C LEU A 11 -5.23 13.37 -3.26
N MET A 12 -4.12 14.10 -3.44
CA MET A 12 -3.27 14.02 -4.64
C MET A 12 -2.80 12.59 -4.97
N PRO A 13 -2.24 11.82 -4.02
CA PRO A 13 -1.93 10.40 -4.17
C PRO A 13 -3.12 9.56 -4.67
N VAL A 14 -4.30 9.75 -4.05
CA VAL A 14 -5.51 8.99 -4.36
C VAL A 14 -5.95 9.25 -5.80
N LEU A 15 -5.93 10.52 -6.22
CA LEU A 15 -6.30 10.91 -7.58
C LEU A 15 -5.35 10.32 -8.62
N LYS A 16 -4.03 10.34 -8.36
CA LYS A 16 -3.03 9.73 -9.25
C LYS A 16 -3.26 8.24 -9.42
N VAL A 17 -3.50 7.51 -8.32
CA VAL A 17 -3.81 6.08 -8.36
C VAL A 17 -5.09 5.81 -9.15
N LEU A 18 -6.13 6.63 -8.92
CA LEU A 18 -7.40 6.50 -9.64
C LEU A 18 -7.22 6.66 -11.16
N LEU A 19 -6.43 7.63 -11.60
CA LEU A 19 -6.15 7.84 -13.02
C LEU A 19 -5.43 6.64 -13.66
N VAL A 20 -4.46 6.05 -12.95
CA VAL A 20 -3.75 4.83 -13.41
C VAL A 20 -4.71 3.65 -13.50
N ILE A 21 -5.61 3.47 -12.52
CA ILE A 21 -6.65 2.43 -12.55
C ILE A 21 -7.59 2.63 -13.74
N ILE A 22 -8.04 3.85 -14.00
CA ILE A 22 -8.91 4.18 -15.13
C ILE A 22 -8.20 3.84 -16.45
N ALA A 23 -6.92 4.22 -16.60
CA ALA A 23 -6.14 3.88 -17.79
C ALA A 23 -6.00 2.35 -17.97
N GLY A 24 -5.72 1.61 -16.89
CA GLY A 24 -5.67 0.15 -16.91
C GLY A 24 -7.01 -0.49 -17.25
N LEU A 25 -8.12 0.07 -16.75
CA LEU A 25 -9.47 -0.40 -17.04
C LEU A 25 -9.83 -0.19 -18.53
N ILE A 26 -9.46 0.96 -19.11
CA ILE A 26 -9.66 1.23 -20.54
C ILE A 26 -8.88 0.21 -21.38
N LEU A 27 -7.63 -0.08 -21.03
CA LEU A 27 -6.81 -1.10 -21.71
C LEU A 27 -7.38 -2.52 -21.58
N ALA A 28 -8.02 -2.84 -20.46
CA ALA A 28 -8.65 -4.13 -20.20
C ALA A 28 -10.07 -4.25 -20.79
N THR A 29 -10.64 -3.16 -21.31
CA THR A 29 -11.99 -3.15 -21.87
C THR A 29 -12.00 -3.84 -23.24
N GLN A 30 -13.00 -4.70 -23.48
CA GLN A 30 -13.15 -5.52 -24.70
C GLN A 30 -13.19 -4.73 -26.02
N ARG A 31 -13.40 -3.41 -25.99
CA ARG A 31 -13.32 -2.56 -27.19
C ARG A 31 -11.90 -2.41 -27.75
N PHE A 32 -10.88 -2.46 -26.90
CA PHE A 32 -9.49 -2.31 -27.31
C PHE A 32 -8.71 -3.64 -27.25
N ASP A 33 -9.18 -4.62 -26.47
CA ASP A 33 -8.66 -6.01 -26.30
C ASP A 33 -7.13 -6.18 -26.33
N LEU A 34 -6.40 -5.12 -25.98
CA LEU A 34 -4.94 -5.09 -25.99
C LEU A 34 -4.36 -5.95 -24.85
N LEU A 35 -5.13 -6.04 -23.74
CA LEU A 35 -4.89 -6.91 -22.60
C LEU A 35 -5.99 -7.98 -22.52
N GLY A 36 -5.95 -8.93 -23.45
CA GLY A 36 -6.81 -10.11 -23.45
C GLY A 36 -6.71 -10.93 -22.15
N CYS A 37 -7.58 -11.95 -22.00
CA CYS A 37 -7.66 -12.77 -20.78
C CYS A 37 -6.31 -13.41 -20.39
N ASP A 38 -5.57 -13.93 -21.37
CA ASP A 38 -4.25 -14.53 -21.15
C ASP A 38 -3.19 -13.49 -20.79
N ALA A 39 -3.16 -12.35 -21.50
CA ALA A 39 -2.22 -11.27 -21.23
C ALA A 39 -2.37 -10.72 -19.81
N ARG A 40 -3.61 -10.52 -19.33
CA ARG A 40 -3.90 -10.11 -17.95
C ARG A 40 -3.40 -11.14 -16.92
N ARG A 41 -3.58 -12.43 -17.20
CA ARG A 41 -3.13 -13.51 -16.31
C ARG A 41 -1.61 -13.57 -16.23
N HIS A 42 -0.92 -13.46 -17.37
CA HIS A 42 0.55 -13.41 -17.41
C HIS A 42 1.11 -12.16 -16.74
N LEU A 43 0.51 -10.99 -16.97
CA LEU A 43 0.88 -9.74 -16.28
C LEU A 43 0.70 -9.86 -14.77
N ASN A 44 -0.44 -10.37 -14.30
CA ASN A 44 -0.69 -10.55 -12.87
C ASN A 44 0.34 -11.51 -12.24
N ASN A 45 0.67 -12.61 -12.92
CA ASN A 45 1.71 -13.52 -12.45
C ASN A 45 3.09 -12.85 -12.42
N MET A 46 3.47 -12.07 -13.43
CA MET A 46 4.75 -11.33 -13.42
C MET A 46 4.81 -10.33 -12.28
N VAL A 47 3.72 -9.61 -12.02
CA VAL A 47 3.63 -8.66 -10.92
C VAL A 47 3.83 -9.37 -9.58
N PHE A 48 3.10 -10.46 -9.32
CA PHE A 48 3.16 -11.17 -8.05
C PHE A 48 4.48 -11.92 -7.83
N TYR A 49 4.98 -12.64 -8.83
CA TYR A 49 6.14 -13.52 -8.66
C TYR A 49 7.48 -12.85 -8.95
N VAL A 50 7.51 -11.76 -9.72
CA VAL A 50 8.76 -11.11 -10.14
C VAL A 50 8.85 -9.70 -9.59
N PHE A 51 7.90 -8.82 -9.94
CA PHE A 51 8.02 -7.41 -9.59
C PHE A 51 7.84 -7.15 -8.11
N TYR A 52 6.92 -7.84 -7.44
CA TYR A 52 6.68 -7.66 -6.01
C TYR A 52 7.91 -8.05 -5.16
N PRO A 53 8.47 -9.27 -5.27
CA PRO A 53 9.68 -9.62 -4.53
C PRO A 53 10.90 -8.79 -4.97
N ALA A 54 11.02 -8.40 -6.24
CA ALA A 54 12.09 -7.51 -6.69
C ALA A 54 11.95 -6.10 -6.07
N LEU A 55 10.74 -5.58 -5.93
CA LEU A 55 10.49 -4.28 -5.29
C LEU A 55 10.86 -4.30 -3.81
N ILE A 56 10.50 -5.39 -3.10
CA ILE A 56 10.91 -5.60 -1.71
C ILE A 56 12.44 -5.68 -1.64
N GLY A 57 13.06 -6.48 -2.51
CA GLY A 57 14.52 -6.64 -2.58
C GLY A 57 15.28 -5.34 -2.84
N CYS A 58 14.85 -4.55 -3.83
CA CYS A 58 15.46 -3.25 -4.14
C CYS A 58 15.26 -2.23 -3.01
N SER A 59 14.09 -2.21 -2.39
CA SER A 59 13.82 -1.32 -1.26
C SER A 59 14.66 -1.66 -0.02
N LEU A 60 14.92 -2.95 0.22
CA LEU A 60 15.84 -3.42 1.26
C LEU A 60 17.32 -3.17 0.90
N ALA A 61 17.67 -3.29 -0.38
CA ALA A 61 19.03 -3.08 -0.86
C ALA A 61 19.49 -1.62 -0.72
N ASP A 62 18.61 -0.65 -0.98
CA ASP A 62 18.90 0.77 -0.76
C ASP A 62 19.04 1.14 0.74
N THR A 63 18.56 0.27 1.66
CA THR A 63 18.59 0.48 3.12
C THR A 63 19.60 -0.39 3.86
N MET A 64 20.59 -0.97 3.18
CA MET A 64 21.59 -1.88 3.78
C MET A 64 22.41 -1.26 4.94
N THR A 65 21.84 -1.33 6.14
CA THR A 65 22.54 -1.56 7.41
C THR A 65 21.65 -2.52 8.21
N LEU A 66 22.14 -3.74 8.46
CA LEU A 66 21.43 -4.74 9.28
C LEU A 66 21.12 -4.22 10.69
N GLU A 67 21.90 -3.25 11.17
CA GLU A 67 21.65 -2.52 12.42
C GLU A 67 20.39 -1.64 12.33
N GLY A 68 20.14 -0.95 11.22
CA GLY A 68 18.92 -0.15 11.01
C GLY A 68 17.65 -1.00 10.86
N LEU A 69 17.77 -2.23 10.37
CA LEU A 69 16.66 -3.19 10.30
C LEU A 69 16.27 -3.71 11.70
N ALA A 70 17.26 -3.89 12.58
CA ALA A 70 17.04 -4.27 13.97
C ALA A 70 16.34 -3.14 14.76
N ASP A 71 16.66 -1.88 14.50
CA ASP A 71 15.96 -0.73 15.08
C ASP A 71 14.51 -0.59 14.57
N LEU A 72 14.18 -1.15 13.40
CA LEU A 72 12.83 -1.15 12.82
C LEU A 72 11.94 -2.32 13.29
N TRP A 73 12.34 -3.10 14.29
CA TRP A 73 11.56 -4.24 14.82
C TRP A 73 10.15 -3.88 15.31
N PHE A 74 9.91 -2.62 15.67
CA PHE A 74 8.58 -2.11 16.03
C PHE A 74 7.59 -2.18 14.86
N LEU A 75 8.07 -2.24 13.63
CA LEU A 75 7.27 -2.25 12.41
C LEU A 75 6.46 -3.56 12.23
N PRO A 76 7.07 -4.76 12.20
CA PRO A 76 6.31 -6.01 12.12
C PRO A 76 5.37 -6.18 13.31
N VAL A 77 5.74 -5.68 14.49
CA VAL A 77 4.86 -5.67 15.67
C VAL A 77 3.65 -4.76 15.45
N ASN A 78 3.84 -3.55 14.91
CA ASN A 78 2.76 -2.62 14.60
C ASN A 78 1.81 -3.21 13.53
N VAL A 79 2.35 -3.85 12.49
CA VAL A 79 1.56 -4.54 11.45
C VAL A 79 0.75 -5.70 12.04
N LEU A 80 1.33 -6.49 12.95
CA LEU A 80 0.59 -7.54 13.64
C LEU A 80 -0.55 -6.98 14.48
N ILE A 81 -0.31 -5.90 15.23
CA ILE A 81 -1.33 -5.26 16.05
C ILE A 81 -2.46 -4.70 15.18
N THR A 82 -2.16 -4.01 14.08
CA THR A 82 -3.18 -3.48 13.17
C THR A 82 -3.96 -4.59 12.49
N CYS A 83 -3.33 -5.70 12.09
CA CYS A 83 -4.02 -6.88 11.57
C CYS A 83 -4.96 -7.50 12.62
N VAL A 84 -4.53 -7.62 13.88
CA VAL A 84 -5.38 -8.14 14.96
C VAL A 84 -6.60 -7.24 15.17
N ILE A 85 -6.39 -5.93 15.27
CA ILE A 85 -7.48 -4.95 15.43
C ILE A 85 -8.41 -4.98 14.21
N GLY A 86 -7.86 -4.99 12.99
CA GLY A 86 -8.62 -5.04 11.74
C GLY A 86 -9.41 -6.35 11.57
N SER A 87 -8.86 -7.47 12.04
CA SER A 87 -9.57 -8.76 12.09
C SER A 87 -10.76 -8.72 13.06
N ILE A 88 -10.59 -8.12 14.24
CA ILE A 88 -11.66 -7.95 15.22
C ILE A 88 -12.77 -7.04 14.64
N LEU A 89 -12.40 -5.93 14.01
CA LEU A 89 -13.34 -5.03 13.35
C LEU A 89 -14.06 -5.70 12.17
N GLY A 90 -13.33 -6.47 11.36
CA GLY A 90 -13.90 -7.24 10.25
C GLY A 90 -14.89 -8.30 10.75
N TRP A 91 -14.59 -8.95 11.87
CA TRP A 91 -15.49 -9.90 12.51
C TRP A 91 -16.78 -9.22 13.00
N ILE A 92 -16.66 -8.07 13.68
CA ILE A 92 -17.82 -7.25 14.10
C ILE A 92 -18.65 -6.84 12.88
N LEU A 93 -17.99 -6.39 11.80
CA LEU A 93 -18.65 -5.98 10.57
C LEU A 93 -19.46 -7.12 9.95
N VAL A 94 -18.91 -8.33 9.91
CA VAL A 94 -19.60 -9.53 9.42
C VAL A 94 -20.83 -9.87 10.25
N ILE A 95 -20.76 -9.70 11.58
CA ILE A 95 -21.92 -9.92 12.46
C ILE A 95 -23.03 -8.90 12.17
N VAL A 96 -22.68 -7.63 11.95
CA VAL A 96 -23.64 -6.55 11.72
C VAL A 96 -24.27 -6.64 10.33
N THR A 97 -23.45 -6.78 9.28
CA THR A 97 -23.90 -6.78 7.88
C THR A 97 -24.45 -8.12 7.41
N LYS A 98 -24.18 -9.21 8.15
CA LYS A 98 -24.58 -10.59 7.82
C LYS A 98 -24.41 -10.94 6.33
N PRO A 99 -23.20 -10.79 5.76
CA PRO A 99 -22.94 -11.18 4.37
C PRO A 99 -23.12 -12.70 4.20
N PRO A 100 -23.27 -13.22 2.98
CA PRO A 100 -23.34 -14.65 2.74
C PRO A 100 -22.05 -15.35 3.20
N ARG A 101 -22.18 -16.55 3.78
CA ARG A 101 -21.08 -17.22 4.53
C ARG A 101 -19.79 -17.45 3.75
N HIS A 102 -19.85 -17.57 2.43
CA HIS A 102 -18.66 -17.72 1.59
C HIS A 102 -17.80 -16.44 1.50
N LEU A 103 -18.35 -15.27 1.85
CA LEU A 103 -17.64 -13.98 1.83
C LEU A 103 -17.05 -13.58 3.19
N TRP A 104 -17.34 -14.30 4.27
CA TRP A 104 -16.92 -13.91 5.62
C TRP A 104 -15.41 -13.80 5.73
N GLY A 105 -14.68 -14.81 5.23
CA GLY A 105 -13.22 -14.79 5.21
C GLY A 105 -12.66 -13.66 4.35
N LEU A 106 -13.32 -13.33 3.25
CA LEU A 106 -12.92 -12.22 2.36
C LEU A 106 -13.10 -10.86 3.03
N VAL A 107 -14.24 -10.64 3.70
CA VAL A 107 -14.53 -9.38 4.42
C VAL A 107 -13.56 -9.18 5.58
N ILE A 108 -13.31 -10.23 6.37
CA ILE A 108 -12.36 -10.16 7.50
C ILE A 108 -10.94 -9.93 6.98
N SER A 109 -10.52 -10.67 5.95
CA SER A 109 -9.18 -10.53 5.35
C SER A 109 -8.96 -9.13 4.77
N CYS A 110 -9.90 -8.59 3.98
CA CYS A 110 -9.78 -7.24 3.42
C CYS A 110 -9.77 -6.13 4.50
N THR A 111 -10.44 -6.35 5.64
CA THR A 111 -10.46 -5.38 6.75
C THR A 111 -9.19 -5.48 7.61
N SER A 112 -8.62 -6.68 7.75
CA SER A 112 -7.39 -6.94 8.48
C SER A 112 -6.16 -6.49 7.71
N ALA A 113 -6.02 -6.97 6.48
CA ALA A 113 -4.91 -6.69 5.58
C ALA A 113 -5.25 -5.48 4.71
N ALA A 114 -5.69 -4.37 5.33
CA ALA A 114 -5.90 -3.08 4.65
C ALA A 114 -4.74 -2.82 3.67
N ASN A 115 -4.92 -2.00 2.62
CA ASN A 115 -3.91 -1.72 1.59
C ASN A 115 -2.67 -0.96 2.11
N LEU A 116 -2.05 -1.50 3.15
CA LEU A 116 -0.93 -1.07 3.97
C LEU A 116 0.33 -0.95 3.14
N GLY A 117 0.33 -1.46 1.92
CA GLY A 117 1.47 -1.44 1.06
C GLY A 117 1.40 -0.44 -0.07
N ASN A 118 0.44 -0.62 -0.99
CA ASN A 118 0.37 0.21 -2.19
C ASN A 118 -0.03 1.66 -1.87
N MET A 119 -0.83 1.90 -0.82
CA MET A 119 -1.16 3.27 -0.41
C MET A 119 -0.05 3.94 0.39
N LEU A 120 0.60 3.22 1.31
CA LEU A 120 1.69 3.78 2.11
C LEU A 120 2.91 4.15 1.25
N LEU A 121 3.25 3.33 0.24
CA LEU A 121 4.33 3.64 -0.70
C LEU A 121 4.12 4.95 -1.48
N ILE A 122 2.86 5.40 -1.62
CA ILE A 122 2.54 6.60 -2.40
C ILE A 122 2.34 7.80 -1.45
N ILE A 123 1.69 7.59 -0.32
CA ILE A 123 1.37 8.65 0.64
C ILE A 123 2.63 9.11 1.40
N LEU A 124 3.49 8.18 1.83
CA LEU A 124 4.62 8.53 2.69
C LEU A 124 5.68 9.38 1.96
N PRO A 125 6.09 9.06 0.71
CA PRO A 125 6.97 9.93 -0.07
C PRO A 125 6.33 11.29 -0.39
N ALA A 126 5.03 11.30 -0.70
CA ALA A 126 4.30 12.54 -1.00
C ALA A 126 4.21 13.49 0.22
N LEU A 127 4.12 12.94 1.44
CA LEU A 127 4.19 13.72 2.68
C LEU A 127 5.60 14.24 2.97
N CYS A 128 6.64 13.46 2.63
CA CYS A 128 8.04 13.85 2.82
C CYS A 128 8.52 14.95 1.85
N GLU A 129 7.95 15.01 0.64
CA GLU A 129 8.28 16.02 -0.37
C GLU A 129 7.57 17.37 -0.14
N GLU A 130 6.74 17.45 0.91
CA GLU A 130 5.98 18.64 1.27
C GLU A 130 6.84 19.66 2.02
N LYS A 131 6.73 20.95 1.66
CA LYS A 131 7.62 22.03 2.11
C LYS A 131 7.54 22.33 3.61
N ASN A 132 6.51 21.83 4.31
CA ASN A 132 6.32 21.90 5.75
C ASN A 132 5.99 20.50 6.32
N ASN A 133 6.78 19.49 5.96
CA ASN A 133 6.56 18.15 6.50
C ASN A 133 6.87 18.11 8.02
N PRO A 134 6.14 17.31 8.82
CA PRO A 134 6.40 17.13 10.25
C PRO A 134 7.53 16.13 10.55
N PHE A 135 8.21 15.61 9.53
CA PHE A 135 9.14 14.48 9.59
C PHE A 135 10.62 14.87 9.47
N GLY A 136 10.93 16.16 9.29
CA GLY A 136 12.29 16.71 9.32
C GLY A 136 12.75 17.36 8.00
N GLU A 137 13.71 18.27 8.08
CA GLU A 137 14.12 19.20 7.01
C GLU A 137 14.74 18.55 5.76
N VAL A 138 15.15 17.28 5.80
CA VAL A 138 15.83 16.61 4.66
C VAL A 138 14.86 15.67 3.93
N ALA A 139 14.18 16.22 2.90
CA ALA A 139 13.17 15.53 2.11
C ALA A 139 13.64 14.19 1.50
N SER A 140 14.93 14.05 1.16
CA SER A 140 15.50 12.82 0.61
C SER A 140 15.59 11.69 1.64
N THR A 141 16.02 11.98 2.87
CA THR A 141 16.10 11.01 3.97
C THR A 141 14.71 10.58 4.44
N CYS A 142 13.76 11.53 4.51
CA CYS A 142 12.36 11.22 4.83
C CYS A 142 11.74 10.30 3.77
N SER A 143 11.91 10.61 2.49
CA SER A 143 11.34 9.80 1.39
C SER A 143 11.97 8.40 1.33
N ALA A 144 13.29 8.28 1.55
CA ALA A 144 13.97 6.98 1.61
C ALA A 144 13.48 6.13 2.80
N ASN A 145 13.44 6.70 4.00
CA ASN A 145 12.95 6.01 5.20
C ASN A 145 11.46 5.67 5.10
N GLY A 146 10.65 6.55 4.48
CA GLY A 146 9.24 6.31 4.24
C GLY A 146 9.00 5.19 3.23
N LYS A 147 9.76 5.15 2.12
CA LYS A 147 9.71 4.03 1.18
C LYS A 147 10.12 2.73 1.85
N ALA A 148 11.16 2.73 2.69
CA ALA A 148 11.59 1.55 3.44
C ALA A 148 10.51 1.07 4.43
N TYR A 149 9.91 1.98 5.19
CA TYR A 149 8.80 1.69 6.10
C TYR A 149 7.60 1.05 5.36
N ALA A 150 7.24 1.63 4.22
CA ALA A 150 6.13 1.15 3.40
C ALA A 150 6.45 -0.20 2.73
N SER A 151 7.68 -0.39 2.22
CA SER A 151 8.15 -1.64 1.61
C SER A 151 8.30 -2.79 2.60
N LEU A 152 8.69 -2.53 3.85
CA LEU A 152 8.63 -3.57 4.88
C LEU A 152 7.20 -3.85 5.34
N SER A 153 6.29 -2.86 5.30
CA SER A 153 4.86 -3.08 5.61
C SER A 153 4.13 -3.86 4.51
N LEU A 154 4.75 -4.00 3.32
CA LEU A 154 4.33 -4.84 2.19
C LEU A 154 4.76 -6.31 2.32
N ALA A 155 5.82 -6.57 3.09
CA ALA A 155 6.43 -7.88 3.25
C ALA A 155 5.72 -8.69 4.34
#